data_AF-A0A1D6J9D6-F1
#
_entry.id   AF-A0A1D6J9D6-F1
#
_cell.length_a   1.000
_cell.length_b   1.000
_cell.length_c   1.000
_cell.angle_alpha   90.00
_cell.angle_beta   90.00
_cell.angle_gamma   90.00
#
_symmetry.space_group_name_H-M   'P 1'
#
loop_
_entity.id
_entity.type
_entity.pdbx_description
1 polymer ?
#
loop_
_entity_poly.entity_id
_entity_poly.type
_entity_poly.pdbx_seq_one_letter_code
_entity_poly.pdbx_strand_id
1 'polypeptide(L)'
;MGGSPVWDGTLSPDSFNTSAAALVKRWKEIEVDDSLPEWTWKPCSKLGVPSEVEGYLALERVYRSCGTSQEQIEEMKFDGAGDVAWVESSSDNVHVYDFHAVYSFSYKVPVLYFRGYHTSMYV
;
A
#
# COMPACT_ATOMS: atom_id res chain seq x y z
N MET A 1 9.45 27.51 -33.21
CA MET A 1 8.95 26.18 -32.80
C MET A 1 8.97 26.13 -31.28
N GLY A 2 7.81 26.23 -30.64
CA GLY A 2 7.69 26.10 -29.19
C GLY A 2 7.68 24.63 -28.84
N GLY A 3 8.83 24.10 -28.41
CA GLY A 3 8.87 22.76 -27.82
C GLY A 3 8.09 22.80 -26.52
N SER A 4 7.10 21.93 -26.38
CA SER A 4 6.49 21.63 -25.10
C SER A 4 7.61 21.34 -24.10
N PRO A 5 7.56 21.88 -22.86
CA PRO A 5 8.58 21.57 -21.88
C PRO A 5 8.64 20.05 -21.72
N VAL A 6 9.82 19.49 -21.95
CA VAL A 6 10.10 18.07 -21.68
C VAL A 6 9.86 17.89 -20.18
N TRP A 7 8.79 17.15 -19.84
CA TRP A 7 8.50 16.82 -18.46
C TRP A 7 9.71 16.07 -17.89
N ASP A 8 10.37 16.66 -16.90
CA ASP A 8 11.64 16.15 -16.35
C ASP A 8 11.44 15.05 -15.29
N GLY A 9 10.19 14.63 -15.07
CA GLY A 9 9.83 13.61 -14.09
C GLY A 9 9.76 14.13 -12.66
N THR A 10 10.08 15.40 -12.42
CA THR A 10 10.17 15.95 -11.06
C THR A 10 8.86 16.56 -10.60
N LEU A 11 8.73 16.68 -9.28
CA LEU A 11 7.59 17.25 -8.57
C LEU A 11 8.13 18.21 -7.51
N SER A 12 7.52 19.38 -7.36
CA SER A 12 7.88 20.28 -6.23
C SER A 12 7.29 19.78 -4.91
N PRO A 13 7.86 20.14 -3.75
CA PRO A 13 7.29 19.80 -2.44
C PRO A 13 5.83 20.26 -2.29
N ASP A 14 5.50 21.47 -2.73
CA ASP A 14 4.13 21.99 -2.66
C ASP A 14 3.17 21.20 -3.55
N SER A 15 3.63 20.80 -4.75
CA SER A 15 2.85 19.96 -5.66
C SER A 15 2.65 18.56 -5.08
N PHE A 16 3.67 18.00 -4.41
CA PHE A 16 3.54 16.76 -3.66
C PHE A 16 2.50 16.88 -2.55
N ASN A 17 2.58 17.90 -1.71
CA ASN A 17 1.62 18.14 -0.62
C ASN A 17 0.18 18.33 -1.14
N THR A 18 0.02 19.08 -2.23
CA THR A 18 -1.28 19.28 -2.88
C THR A 18 -1.82 17.96 -3.43
N SER A 19 -0.97 17.17 -4.08
CA SER A 19 -1.34 15.86 -4.63
C SER A 19 -1.66 14.86 -3.52
N ALA A 20 -0.94 14.92 -2.39
CA ALA A 20 -1.17 14.09 -1.22
C ALA A 20 -2.54 14.38 -0.58
N ALA A 21 -2.87 15.67 -0.40
CA ALA A 21 -4.18 16.08 0.10
C ALA A 21 -5.30 15.65 -0.87
N ALA A 22 -5.07 15.79 -2.18
CA ALA A 22 -6.01 15.32 -3.19
C ALA A 22 -6.20 13.80 -3.13
N LEU A 23 -5.13 13.03 -2.94
CA LEU A 23 -5.21 11.56 -2.81
C LEU A 23 -6.06 11.15 -1.61
N VAL A 24 -5.83 11.75 -0.44
CA VAL A 24 -6.61 11.47 0.79
C VAL A 24 -8.10 11.75 0.55
N LYS A 25 -8.42 12.86 -0.12
CA LYS A 25 -9.80 13.21 -0.44
C LYS A 25 -10.43 12.22 -1.42
N ARG A 26 -9.73 11.92 -2.52
CA ARG A 26 -10.21 11.02 -3.58
C ARG A 26 -10.37 9.59 -3.10
N TRP A 27 -9.50 9.12 -2.21
CA TRP A 27 -9.60 7.78 -1.63
C TRP A 27 -10.94 7.53 -0.96
N LYS A 28 -11.49 8.54 -0.27
CA LYS A 28 -12.81 8.47 0.38
C LYS A 28 -13.99 8.52 -0.59
N GLU A 29 -13.78 9.03 -1.81
CA GLU A 29 -14.82 9.15 -2.84
C GLU A 29 -14.96 7.87 -3.66
N ILE A 30 -13.91 7.03 -3.69
CA ILE A 30 -13.93 5.76 -4.40
C ILE A 30 -14.65 4.74 -3.51
N GLU A 31 -15.58 3.96 -4.08
CA GLU A 31 -16.15 2.76 -3.45
C GLU A 31 -15.06 1.68 -3.37
N VAL A 32 -14.08 1.91 -2.50
CA VAL A 32 -13.10 0.92 -2.08
C VAL A 32 -13.78 0.07 -1.00
N ASP A 33 -13.47 -1.22 -0.95
CA ASP A 33 -13.91 -2.10 0.13
C ASP A 33 -13.67 -1.40 1.49
N ASP A 34 -14.73 -1.29 2.30
CA ASP A 34 -14.70 -0.67 3.64
C ASP A 34 -13.66 -1.32 4.57
N SER A 35 -13.13 -2.49 4.18
CA SER A 35 -12.01 -3.16 4.84
C SER A 35 -10.66 -2.45 4.70
N LEU A 36 -10.49 -1.57 3.71
CA LEU A 36 -9.24 -0.87 3.46
C LEU A 36 -9.08 0.37 4.35
N PRO A 37 -7.91 0.54 4.99
CA PRO A 37 -7.63 1.71 5.81
C PRO A 37 -7.60 3.01 4.98
N GLU A 38 -7.66 4.16 5.64
CA GLU A 38 -7.52 5.46 4.97
C GLU A 38 -6.06 5.90 4.87
N TRP A 39 -5.73 6.61 3.79
CA TRP A 39 -4.49 7.38 3.73
C TRP A 39 -4.53 8.51 4.74
N THR A 40 -3.49 8.63 5.56
CA THR A 40 -3.36 9.66 6.58
C THR A 40 -2.07 10.44 6.42
N TRP A 41 -2.13 11.76 6.63
CA TRP A 41 -0.94 12.60 6.65
C TRP A 41 -0.23 12.49 8.01
N LYS A 42 1.07 12.21 7.98
CA LYS A 42 1.94 12.13 9.15
C LYS A 42 2.97 13.27 9.10
N PRO A 43 2.89 14.25 10.03
CA PRO A 43 3.91 15.29 10.14
C PRO A 43 5.29 14.69 10.42
N CYS A 44 6.32 15.15 9.73
CA CYS A 44 7.70 14.89 10.09
C CYS A 44 8.13 15.90 11.15
N SER A 45 8.81 15.42 12.18
CA SER A 45 9.53 16.28 13.10
C SER A 45 11.00 16.31 12.72
N LYS A 46 11.46 17.44 12.20
CA LYS A 46 12.89 17.75 12.20
C LYS A 46 13.18 18.49 13.51
N LEU A 47 14.14 17.99 14.29
CA LEU A 47 14.60 18.64 15.53
C LEU A 47 13.58 18.72 16.68
N GLY A 48 12.56 17.85 16.71
CA GLY A 48 11.59 17.80 17.81
C GLY A 48 10.44 18.81 17.70
N VAL A 49 10.44 19.67 16.67
CA VAL A 49 9.28 20.52 16.32
C VAL A 49 8.50 19.84 15.20
N PRO A 50 7.21 19.54 15.35
CA PRO A 50 6.39 19.03 14.25
C PRO A 50 6.25 20.12 13.17
N SER A 51 6.57 19.78 11.92
CA SER A 51 6.25 20.62 10.77
C SER A 51 4.97 20.09 10.13
N GLU A 52 3.91 20.88 10.06
CA GLU A 52 2.69 20.47 9.34
C GLU A 52 2.90 20.40 7.83
N VAL A 53 3.88 21.17 7.32
CA VAL A 53 4.20 21.28 5.89
C VAL A 53 5.11 20.14 5.42
N GLU A 54 5.94 19.62 6.31
CA GLU A 54 6.90 18.56 5.99
C GLU A 54 6.41 17.24 6.58
N GLY A 55 5.98 16.31 5.75
CA GLY A 55 5.34 15.08 6.17
C GLY A 55 5.32 14.02 5.09
N TYR A 56 4.62 12.92 5.37
CA TYR A 56 4.41 11.82 4.42
C TYR A 56 3.00 11.27 4.56
N LEU A 57 2.55 10.55 3.54
CA LEU A 57 1.31 9.80 3.59
C LEU A 57 1.57 8.38 4.08
N ALA A 58 0.72 7.91 4.99
CA ALA A 58 0.74 6.56 5.52
C ALA A 58 -0.60 5.87 5.28
N LEU A 59 -0.54 4.65 4.76
CA LEU A 59 -1.64 3.69 4.66
C LEU A 59 -1.20 2.43 5.40
N GLU A 60 -1.59 2.34 6.67
CA GLU A 60 -1.13 1.30 7.59
C GLU A 60 -2.20 0.24 7.80
N ARG A 61 -1.78 -1.00 8.05
CA ARG A 61 -2.66 -2.13 8.36
C ARG A 61 -3.60 -2.50 7.21
N VAL A 62 -3.08 -2.54 5.99
CA VAL A 62 -3.79 -3.15 4.86
C VAL A 62 -3.74 -4.67 5.05
N TYR A 63 -4.85 -5.26 5.50
CA TYR A 63 -4.97 -6.70 5.71
C TYR A 63 -5.25 -7.39 4.38
N ARG A 64 -4.49 -8.43 4.08
CA ARG A 64 -4.78 -9.39 3.03
C ARG A 64 -4.88 -10.76 3.68
N SER A 65 -6.09 -11.30 3.74
CA SER A 65 -6.28 -12.69 4.13
C SER A 65 -5.58 -13.60 3.11
N CYS A 66 -4.74 -14.51 3.57
CA CYS A 66 -4.24 -15.62 2.76
C CYS A 66 -5.29 -16.75 2.70
N GLY A 67 -6.57 -16.40 2.60
CA GLY A 67 -7.64 -17.34 2.32
C GLY A 67 -7.75 -17.52 0.82
N THR A 68 -7.06 -18.51 0.27
CA THR A 68 -7.24 -19.05 -1.10
C THR A 68 -7.57 -17.98 -2.14
N SER A 69 -6.60 -17.18 -2.57
CA SER A 69 -6.70 -16.56 -3.90
C SER A 69 -6.64 -17.69 -4.92
N GLN A 70 -7.81 -18.25 -5.21
CA GLN A 70 -8.11 -19.05 -6.37
C GLN A 70 -7.96 -18.14 -7.60
N GLU A 71 -6.73 -17.79 -7.92
CA GLU A 71 -6.34 -17.39 -9.25
C GLU A 71 -5.25 -18.36 -9.71
N GLN A 72 -5.66 -19.26 -10.60
CA GLN A 72 -4.82 -19.91 -11.61
C GLN A 72 -3.91 -21.07 -11.14
N ILE A 73 -4.50 -22.21 -10.81
CA ILE A 73 -3.98 -23.48 -11.32
C ILE A 73 -5.11 -24.13 -12.13
N GLU A 74 -5.24 -23.69 -13.39
CA GLU A 74 -5.71 -24.62 -14.42
C GLU A 74 -4.62 -25.71 -14.56
N GLU A 75 -5.06 -26.95 -14.71
CA GLU A 75 -4.26 -28.21 -14.81
C GLU A 75 -3.90 -28.92 -13.49
N MET A 76 -4.82 -29.76 -13.02
CA MET A 76 -4.77 -31.19 -13.35
C MET A 76 -6.03 -31.88 -12.81
N LYS A 77 -6.89 -32.39 -13.70
CA LYS A 77 -7.81 -33.47 -13.35
C LYS A 77 -6.96 -34.69 -13.02
N PHE A 78 -6.81 -35.01 -11.74
CA PHE A 78 -6.34 -36.32 -11.32
C PHE A 78 -7.55 -37.24 -11.18
N ASP A 79 -7.77 -38.05 -12.21
CA ASP A 79 -8.52 -39.30 -12.10
C ASP A 79 -7.66 -40.24 -11.23
N GLY A 80 -8.11 -40.47 -10.00
CA GLY A 80 -7.48 -41.44 -9.13
C GLY A 80 -8.12 -41.40 -7.75
N ALA A 81 -9.03 -42.34 -7.52
CA ALA A 81 -9.54 -42.68 -6.21
C ALA A 81 -8.37 -42.90 -5.23
N GLY A 82 -8.19 -41.95 -4.33
CA GLY A 82 -7.18 -42.00 -3.29
C GLY A 82 -7.54 -40.99 -2.23
N ASP A 83 -7.81 -41.49 -1.03
CA ASP A 83 -8.10 -40.73 0.19
C ASP A 83 -6.96 -39.74 0.46
N VAL A 84 -7.08 -38.53 -0.09
CA VAL A 84 -6.19 -37.42 0.19
C VAL A 84 -6.70 -36.75 1.46
N ALA A 85 -6.05 -37.07 2.57
CA ALA A 85 -6.20 -36.33 3.81
C ALA A 85 -5.96 -34.84 3.51
N TRP A 86 -7.05 -34.08 3.46
CA TRP A 86 -7.03 -32.63 3.39
C TRP A 86 -6.37 -32.12 4.67
N VAL A 87 -5.05 -31.94 4.64
CA VAL A 87 -4.38 -31.13 5.65
C VAL A 87 -4.79 -29.69 5.32
N GLU A 88 -5.89 -29.24 5.92
CA GLU A 88 -6.11 -27.82 6.13
C GLU A 88 -4.87 -27.29 6.86
N SER A 89 -3.93 -26.72 6.11
CA SER A 89 -2.88 -25.92 6.69
C SER A 89 -3.56 -24.66 7.20
N SER A 90 -4.09 -24.75 8.43
CA SER A 90 -4.66 -23.65 9.22
C SER A 90 -3.56 -22.68 9.65
N SER A 91 -2.72 -22.26 8.70
CA SER A 91 -1.91 -21.08 8.89
C SER A 91 -2.75 -19.94 8.34
N ASP A 92 -3.67 -19.48 9.18
CA ASP A 92 -4.50 -18.29 9.00
C ASP A 92 -3.59 -17.04 9.04
N ASN A 93 -2.64 -17.03 8.12
CA ASN A 93 -1.52 -16.11 8.04
C ASN A 93 -2.05 -14.86 7.35
N VAL A 94 -2.67 -13.98 8.13
CA VAL A 94 -3.06 -12.67 7.63
C VAL A 94 -1.78 -11.89 7.33
N HIS A 95 -1.62 -11.52 6.06
CA HIS A 95 -0.56 -10.62 5.65
C HIS A 95 -1.01 -9.19 5.91
N VAL A 96 -0.15 -8.40 6.52
CA VAL A 96 -0.39 -6.99 6.79
C VAL A 96 0.64 -6.17 6.05
N TYR A 97 0.17 -5.13 5.37
CA TYR A 97 1.02 -4.20 4.64
C TYR A 97 0.86 -2.78 5.17
N ASP A 98 1.99 -2.11 5.33
CA ASP A 98 2.07 -0.67 5.56
C ASP A 98 2.73 -0.01 4.36
N PHE A 99 2.13 1.07 3.85
CA PHE A 99 2.63 1.86 2.73
C PHE A 99 2.89 3.30 3.19
N HIS A 100 4.04 3.83 2.79
CA HIS A 100 4.47 5.19 3.11
C HIS A 100 4.91 5.91 1.83
N ALA A 101 4.20 6.96 1.44
CA ALA A 101 4.59 7.81 0.32
C ALA A 101 5.29 9.07 0.85
N VAL A 102 6.58 9.19 0.52
CA VAL A 102 7.49 10.22 1.04
C VAL A 102 8.07 11.03 -0.12
N TYR A 103 8.20 12.34 0.04
CA TYR A 103 8.90 13.16 -0.93
C TYR A 103 10.43 13.06 -0.78
N SER A 104 11.14 12.70 -1.84
CA SER A 104 12.60 12.72 -1.86
C SER A 104 13.10 14.06 -2.38
N PHE A 105 13.71 14.87 -1.51
CA PHE A 105 14.30 16.16 -1.91
C PHE A 105 15.50 16.01 -2.86
N SER A 106 16.25 14.91 -2.76
CA SER A 106 17.44 14.69 -3.60
C SER A 106 17.07 14.42 -5.05
N TYR A 107 16.01 13.65 -5.27
CA TYR A 107 15.54 13.27 -6.61
C TYR A 107 14.33 14.09 -7.07
N LYS A 108 13.74 14.88 -6.18
CA LYS A 108 12.53 15.70 -6.39
C LYS A 108 11.34 14.88 -6.89
N VAL A 109 11.13 13.69 -6.32
CA VAL A 109 10.05 12.77 -6.71
C VAL A 109 9.39 12.13 -5.48
N PRO A 110 8.13 11.69 -5.58
CA PRO A 110 7.53 10.83 -4.59
C PRO A 110 8.17 9.43 -4.59
N VAL A 111 8.38 8.87 -3.41
CA VAL A 111 8.94 7.53 -3.18
C VAL A 111 7.98 6.74 -2.30
N LEU A 112 7.61 5.54 -2.75
CA LEU A 112 6.75 4.64 -1.99
C LEU A 112 7.60 3.58 -1.29
N TYR A 113 7.55 3.56 0.04
CA TYR A 113 8.06 2.47 0.85
C TYR A 113 6.91 1.56 1.23
N PHE A 114 7.14 0.25 1.23
CA PHE A 114 6.18 -0.71 1.73
C PHE A 114 6.84 -1.70 2.68
N ARG A 115 6.08 -2.15 3.67
CA ARG A 115 6.51 -3.18 4.63
C ARG A 115 5.40 -4.22 4.73
N GLY A 116 5.71 -5.45 4.36
CA GLY A 116 4.83 -6.60 4.56
C GLY A 116 5.28 -7.42 5.78
N TYR A 117 4.33 -7.85 6.60
CA TYR A 117 4.59 -8.77 7.71
C TYR A 117 3.40 -9.71 7.95
N HIS A 118 3.67 -10.86 8.54
CA HIS A 118 2.64 -11.82 8.93
C HIS A 118 2.20 -11.55 10.37
N THR A 119 0.90 -11.58 10.62
CA THR A 119 0.36 -11.62 11.98
C THR A 119 -0.17 -13.02 12.25
N SER A 120 0.50 -13.78 13.09
CA SER A 120 -0.05 -15.03 13.64
C SER A 120 -1.09 -14.66 14.69
N MET A 121 -2.38 -14.89 14.42
CA MET A 121 -3.37 -14.92 15.50
C MET A 121 -3.13 -16.20 16.30
N TYR A 122 -2.51 -16.07 17.47
CA TYR A 122 -2.54 -17.15 18.47
C TYR A 122 -3.97 -17.18 19.03
N VAL A 123 -4.72 -18.23 18.68
CA VAL A 123 -6.04 -18.55 19.27
C VAL A 123 -5.86 -19.16 20.64
#